data_AF-A0A0U3MZJ0-F1
#
_entry.id   AF-A0A0U3MZJ0-F1
#
_cell.length_a   1.000
_cell.length_b   1.000
_cell.length_c   1.000
_cell.angle_alpha   90.00
_cell.angle_beta   90.00
_cell.angle_gamma   90.00
#
_symmetry.space_group_name_H-M   'P 1'
#
loop_
_entity.id
_entity.type
_entity.pdbx_description
1 polymer ?
#
loop_
_entity_poly.entity_id
_entity_poly.type
_entity_poly.pdbx_seq_one_letter_code
_entity_poly.pdbx_strand_id
1 'polypeptide(L)'
;MSRYHTEFDRLYAAPNGTSEALGPGADALLGPDGQTRAMVLDIGRPVEWPLVAALWRAVQEELDLPAPAIAISGEQSFQLWWSLAQAVPAQDAERFLQALQRRFLPAVKPARVRTFPTRADAQAPWTHARRVPEPVMPDQWSAFVAPGLAPVFEETPWVDFPPNEEGQAELLSGIRSVSPAQWKDAWERLAIEADAVGDRASKSPAQAITQEAAPRGEEAPAVALVTQSFNDPRHFLLHVMNDSAVPLALRIEAAKALLPYTVDR
;
A
#
# COMPACT_ATOMS: atom_id res chain seq x y z
N MET A 1 10.01 17.87 27.01
CA MET A 1 9.15 17.53 25.86
C MET A 1 8.35 18.76 25.50
N SER A 2 8.20 19.07 24.21
CA SER A 2 7.30 20.13 23.73
C SER A 2 5.90 19.57 23.46
N ARG A 3 4.93 20.44 23.12
CA ARG A 3 3.55 20.03 22.83
C ARG A 3 3.49 18.97 21.71
N TYR A 4 4.29 19.15 20.65
CA TYR A 4 4.39 18.19 19.55
C TYR A 4 4.79 16.79 20.04
N HIS A 5 5.84 16.67 20.86
CA HIS A 5 6.29 15.39 21.40
C HIS A 5 5.17 14.69 22.18
N THR A 6 4.48 15.43 23.06
CA THR A 6 3.35 14.90 23.84
C THR A 6 2.20 14.40 22.94
N GLU A 7 1.86 15.13 21.88
CA GLU A 7 0.81 14.72 20.93
C GLU A 7 1.23 13.52 20.06
N PHE A 8 2.49 13.49 19.61
CA PHE A 8 3.05 12.36 18.87
C PHE A 8 3.05 11.09 19.72
N ASP A 9 3.50 11.18 20.98
CA ASP A 9 3.61 10.01 21.86
C ASP A 9 2.23 9.55 22.36
N ARG A 10 1.28 10.48 22.59
CA ARG A 10 -0.14 10.16 22.80
C ARG A 10 -0.67 9.27 21.67
N LEU A 11 -0.32 9.57 20.42
CA LEU A 11 -0.83 8.85 19.24
C LEU A 11 -0.07 7.56 18.92
N TYR A 12 1.26 7.61 18.92
CA TYR A 12 2.09 6.65 18.16
C TYR A 12 3.10 5.87 19.01
N ALA A 13 3.48 6.34 20.21
CA ALA A 13 4.41 5.62 21.06
C ALA A 13 3.84 4.26 21.50
N ALA A 14 4.66 3.22 21.41
CA ALA A 14 4.29 1.88 21.83
C ALA A 14 4.27 1.73 23.37
N PRO A 15 3.36 0.92 23.94
CA PRO A 15 3.35 0.65 25.38
C PRO A 15 4.66 -0.01 25.79
N ASN A 16 5.19 0.39 26.95
CA ASN A 16 6.47 -0.06 27.49
C ASN A 16 7.69 0.16 26.57
N GLY A 17 7.58 1.06 25.58
CA GLY A 17 8.72 1.52 24.78
C GLY A 17 9.65 2.43 25.59
N THR A 18 10.47 1.86 26.46
CA THR A 18 11.47 2.61 27.23
C THR A 18 12.62 3.08 26.32
N SER A 19 12.76 4.41 26.16
CA SER A 19 13.84 5.03 25.37
C SER A 19 15.24 4.57 25.83
N GLU A 20 15.40 4.21 27.11
CA GLU A 20 16.62 3.61 27.67
C GLU A 20 17.12 2.36 26.91
N ALA A 21 16.22 1.57 26.31
CA ALA A 21 16.58 0.33 25.62
C ALA A 21 17.09 0.55 24.17
N LEU A 22 16.82 1.71 23.57
CA LEU A 22 17.13 2.04 22.18
C LEU A 22 18.12 3.21 22.03
N GLY A 23 18.46 3.87 23.14
CA GLY A 23 19.40 5.00 23.19
C GLY A 23 18.70 6.37 23.15
N PRO A 24 19.40 7.43 23.58
CA PRO A 24 18.82 8.77 23.69
C PRO A 24 18.37 9.29 22.32
N GLY A 25 17.07 9.57 22.18
CA GLY A 25 16.44 10.04 20.94
C GLY A 25 15.74 8.96 20.11
N ALA A 26 15.78 7.68 20.53
CA ALA A 26 15.04 6.62 19.86
C ALA A 26 13.63 6.47 20.45
N ASP A 27 12.66 7.14 19.82
CA ASP A 27 11.25 7.10 20.21
C ASP A 27 10.54 5.87 19.63
N ALA A 28 10.12 4.97 20.53
CA ALA A 28 9.75 3.60 20.20
C ALA A 28 8.35 3.47 19.56
N LEU A 29 8.27 3.55 18.23
CA LEU A 29 7.09 3.14 17.43
C LEU A 29 6.84 1.62 17.47
N LEU A 30 7.85 0.85 17.90
CA LEU A 30 7.81 -0.59 18.17
C LEU A 30 8.16 -0.82 19.65
N GLY A 31 7.27 -1.48 20.38
CA GLY A 31 7.54 -1.98 21.73
C GLY A 31 8.44 -3.23 21.69
N PRO A 32 9.09 -3.59 22.81
CA PRO A 32 10.05 -4.69 22.86
C PRO A 32 9.45 -6.05 22.42
N ASP A 33 8.17 -6.27 22.68
CA ASP A 33 7.43 -7.49 22.31
C ASP A 33 6.95 -7.51 20.84
N GLY A 34 7.46 -6.61 19.99
CA GLY A 34 6.99 -6.46 18.60
C GLY A 34 5.55 -5.92 18.49
N GLN A 35 5.10 -5.17 19.50
CA GLN A 35 3.79 -4.51 19.54
C GLN A 35 3.89 -3.09 18.97
N THR A 36 2.85 -2.58 18.30
CA THR A 36 2.82 -1.18 17.85
C THR A 36 1.47 -0.51 18.10
N ARG A 37 1.48 0.82 18.20
CA ARG A 37 0.30 1.69 18.13
C ARG A 37 0.27 2.57 16.89
N ALA A 38 1.28 2.48 16.02
CA ALA A 38 1.39 3.29 14.81
C ALA A 38 1.33 2.38 13.58
N MET A 39 0.47 2.74 12.63
CA MET A 39 0.47 2.17 11.29
C MET A 39 0.75 3.28 10.27
N VAL A 40 1.61 3.01 9.31
CA VAL A 40 1.90 3.95 8.22
C VAL A 40 1.77 3.25 6.87
N LEU A 41 0.99 3.83 5.97
CA LEU A 41 1.02 3.48 4.55
C LEU A 41 1.69 4.62 3.77
N ASP A 42 2.76 4.31 3.06
CA ASP A 42 3.69 5.26 2.46
C ASP A 42 3.72 5.08 0.94
N ILE A 43 3.18 6.07 0.21
CA ILE A 43 2.88 6.00 -1.24
C ILE A 43 3.89 6.86 -2.01
N GLY A 44 4.81 6.21 -2.71
CA GLY A 44 5.90 6.81 -3.48
C GLY A 44 5.62 6.98 -4.99
N ARG A 45 6.57 7.66 -5.65
CA ARG A 45 6.40 8.26 -6.99
C ARG A 45 5.89 7.32 -8.11
N PRO A 46 5.11 7.85 -9.08
CA PRO A 46 4.52 9.18 -9.09
C PRO A 46 3.60 9.36 -7.88
N VAL A 47 3.67 10.51 -7.23
CA VAL A 47 2.73 10.84 -6.17
C VAL A 47 1.55 11.48 -6.87
N GLU A 48 0.37 10.97 -6.60
CA GLU A 48 -0.88 11.45 -7.19
C GLU A 48 -1.78 11.81 -6.00
N TRP A 49 -1.87 13.08 -5.65
CA TRP A 49 -2.70 13.53 -4.51
C TRP A 49 -4.16 13.06 -4.63
N PRO A 50 -4.81 13.04 -5.81
CA PRO A 50 -6.15 12.47 -5.97
C PRO A 50 -6.26 10.99 -5.51
N LEU A 51 -5.21 10.19 -5.66
CA LEU A 51 -5.14 8.80 -5.20
C LEU A 51 -5.06 8.74 -3.67
N VAL A 52 -4.17 9.54 -3.07
CA VAL A 52 -4.02 9.63 -1.61
C VAL A 52 -5.30 10.17 -0.96
N ALA A 53 -5.94 11.18 -1.57
CA ALA A 53 -7.19 11.78 -1.12
C ALA A 53 -8.43 10.89 -1.33
N ALA A 54 -8.40 9.99 -2.32
CA ALA A 54 -9.42 8.95 -2.46
C ALA A 54 -9.29 7.93 -1.31
N LEU A 55 -8.09 7.39 -1.08
CA LEU A 55 -7.82 6.48 0.03
C LEU A 55 -8.17 7.09 1.40
N TRP A 56 -7.72 8.32 1.66
CA TRP A 56 -7.94 9.03 2.92
C TRP A 56 -9.43 9.19 3.27
N ARG A 57 -10.30 9.35 2.27
CA ARG A 57 -11.76 9.36 2.44
C ARG A 57 -12.33 7.96 2.59
N ALA A 58 -11.98 7.04 1.68
CA ALA A 58 -12.54 5.69 1.64
C ALA A 58 -12.33 4.91 2.95
N VAL A 59 -11.19 5.08 3.63
CA VAL A 59 -10.96 4.44 4.94
C VAL A 59 -11.87 4.98 6.06
N GLN A 60 -12.38 6.21 5.93
CA GLN A 60 -13.36 6.78 6.86
C GLN A 60 -14.78 6.37 6.47
N GLU A 61 -15.12 6.51 5.18
CA GLU A 61 -16.47 6.30 4.65
C GLU A 61 -16.86 4.81 4.59
N GLU A 62 -15.93 3.91 4.23
CA GLU A 62 -16.21 2.47 4.05
C GLU A 62 -15.81 1.63 5.28
N LEU A 63 -14.71 1.98 5.97
CA LEU A 63 -14.21 1.21 7.12
C LEU A 63 -14.55 1.82 8.50
N ASP A 64 -15.17 3.01 8.57
CA ASP A 64 -15.46 3.74 9.81
C ASP A 64 -14.22 3.98 10.70
N LEU A 65 -13.03 4.11 10.07
CA LEU A 65 -11.81 4.48 10.77
C LEU A 65 -11.75 6.01 10.95
N PRO A 66 -11.11 6.51 12.03
CA PRO A 66 -10.75 7.93 12.11
C PRO A 66 -9.81 8.33 10.97
N ALA A 67 -9.89 9.61 10.56
CA ALA A 67 -8.96 10.23 9.64
C ALA A 67 -7.49 9.96 10.03
N PRO A 68 -6.68 9.32 9.17
CA PRO A 68 -5.24 9.26 9.41
C PRO A 68 -4.63 10.65 9.27
N ALA A 69 -3.55 10.90 10.01
CA ALA A 69 -2.72 12.07 9.78
C ALA A 69 -2.01 11.91 8.43
N ILE A 70 -1.87 13.00 7.68
CA ILE A 70 -1.13 13.03 6.41
C ILE A 70 0.24 13.62 6.70
N ALA A 71 1.29 12.92 6.28
CA ALA A 71 2.65 13.43 6.29
C ALA A 71 3.27 13.40 4.90
N ILE A 72 4.14 14.37 4.63
CA ILE A 72 5.09 14.34 3.51
C ILE A 72 6.39 13.73 4.05
N SER A 73 6.97 12.77 3.33
CA SER A 73 8.06 11.95 3.89
C SER A 73 9.41 12.65 3.98
N GLY A 74 9.57 13.83 3.38
CA GLY A 74 10.87 14.47 3.19
C GLY A 74 11.69 13.82 2.06
N GLU A 75 11.20 12.74 1.45
CA GLU A 75 11.80 12.09 0.27
C GLU A 75 10.94 12.36 -0.98
N GLN A 76 10.09 11.40 -1.34
CA GLN A 76 9.40 11.28 -2.63
C GLN A 76 8.04 10.57 -2.48
N SER A 77 7.39 10.72 -1.32
CA SER A 77 6.17 9.99 -0.96
C SER A 77 5.27 10.73 0.04
N PHE A 78 4.00 10.34 0.07
CA PHE A 78 3.04 10.73 1.10
C PHE A 78 2.74 9.55 2.02
N GLN A 79 2.62 9.84 3.31
CA GLN A 79 2.37 8.87 4.36
C GLN A 79 1.01 9.13 4.99
N LEU A 80 0.19 8.08 5.12
CA LEU A 80 -1.01 8.08 5.95
C LEU A 80 -0.71 7.36 7.27
N TRP A 81 -0.86 8.06 8.38
CA TRP A 81 -0.52 7.61 9.73
C TRP A 81 -1.80 7.37 10.56
N TRP A 82 -2.10 6.11 10.88
CA TRP A 82 -3.16 5.74 11.83
C TRP A 82 -2.56 5.49 13.22
N SER A 83 -3.21 6.04 14.25
CA SER A 83 -2.96 5.74 15.66
C SER A 83 -3.92 4.66 16.14
N LEU A 84 -3.46 3.67 16.90
CA LEU A 84 -4.30 2.64 17.53
C LEU A 84 -4.45 2.93 19.03
N ALA A 85 -5.67 2.83 19.55
CA ALA A 85 -5.96 3.09 20.97
C ALA A 85 -5.36 2.00 21.88
N GLN A 86 -5.34 0.76 21.39
CA GLN A 86 -4.65 -0.38 21.98
C GLN A 86 -3.52 -0.83 21.04
N ALA A 87 -2.40 -1.30 21.59
CA ALA A 87 -1.34 -1.85 20.76
C ALA A 87 -1.74 -3.23 20.19
N VAL A 88 -1.26 -3.51 18.98
CA VAL A 88 -1.44 -4.80 18.30
C VAL A 88 -0.09 -5.39 17.88
N PRO A 89 0.01 -6.71 17.66
CA PRO A 89 1.21 -7.31 17.10
C PRO A 89 1.56 -6.66 15.75
N ALA A 90 2.84 -6.35 15.53
CA ALA A 90 3.30 -5.75 14.28
C ALA A 90 2.95 -6.59 13.04
N GLN A 91 2.83 -7.92 13.19
CA GLN A 91 2.37 -8.82 12.14
C GLN A 91 0.92 -8.56 11.71
N ASP A 92 0.03 -8.20 12.64
CA ASP A 92 -1.38 -7.94 12.33
C ASP A 92 -1.57 -6.53 11.78
N ALA A 93 -0.76 -5.57 12.21
CA ALA A 93 -0.66 -4.25 11.60
C ALA A 93 -0.13 -4.32 10.14
N GLU A 94 0.92 -5.10 9.89
CA GLU A 94 1.46 -5.36 8.53
C GLU A 94 0.37 -5.99 7.64
N ARG A 95 -0.30 -7.04 8.12
CA ARG A 95 -1.42 -7.68 7.40
C ARG A 95 -2.58 -6.71 7.14
N PHE A 96 -2.90 -5.81 8.07
CA PHE A 96 -3.94 -4.79 7.90
C PHE A 96 -3.62 -3.87 6.72
N LEU A 97 -2.40 -3.33 6.71
CA LEU A 97 -1.92 -2.43 5.67
C LEU A 97 -1.85 -3.13 4.30
N GLN A 98 -1.45 -4.40 4.26
CA GLN A 98 -1.49 -5.22 3.05
C GLN A 98 -2.92 -5.53 2.57
N ALA A 99 -3.92 -5.62 3.45
CA ALA A 99 -5.33 -5.75 3.06
C ALA A 99 -5.89 -4.43 2.53
N LEU A 100 -5.62 -3.33 3.22
CA LEU A 100 -5.99 -1.96 2.86
C LEU A 100 -5.38 -1.55 1.50
N GLN A 101 -4.10 -1.88 1.27
CA GLN A 101 -3.44 -1.72 -0.04
C GLN A 101 -4.15 -2.52 -1.15
N ARG A 102 -4.44 -3.81 -0.93
CA ARG A 102 -5.09 -4.67 -1.93
C ARG A 102 -6.50 -4.19 -2.30
N ARG A 103 -7.26 -3.65 -1.34
CA ARG A 103 -8.62 -3.13 -1.56
C ARG A 103 -8.61 -1.78 -2.30
N PHE A 104 -7.87 -0.80 -1.78
CA PHE A 104 -7.99 0.60 -2.22
C PHE A 104 -6.93 1.05 -3.22
N LEU A 105 -5.80 0.34 -3.32
CA LEU A 105 -4.71 0.65 -4.24
C LEU A 105 -4.43 -0.48 -5.27
N PRO A 106 -5.43 -1.20 -5.83
CA PRO A 106 -5.20 -2.38 -6.67
C PRO A 106 -4.49 -2.08 -8.00
N ALA A 107 -4.58 -0.84 -8.49
CA ALA A 107 -3.87 -0.37 -9.69
C ALA A 107 -2.43 0.11 -9.41
N VAL A 108 -2.03 0.21 -8.14
CA VAL A 108 -0.72 0.73 -7.74
C VAL A 108 0.29 -0.42 -7.68
N LYS A 109 1.38 -0.31 -8.43
CA LYS A 109 2.49 -1.29 -8.38
C LYS A 109 2.96 -1.47 -6.93
N PRO A 110 3.08 -2.69 -6.38
CA PRO A 110 3.44 -2.90 -4.98
C PRO A 110 4.72 -2.18 -4.55
N ALA A 111 5.72 -2.09 -5.42
CA ALA A 111 6.97 -1.35 -5.16
C ALA A 111 6.82 0.18 -4.97
N ARG A 112 5.63 0.77 -5.24
CA ARG A 112 5.30 2.17 -4.89
C ARG A 112 4.73 2.33 -3.47
N VAL A 113 4.36 1.25 -2.78
CA VAL A 113 3.71 1.31 -1.47
C VAL A 113 4.57 0.61 -0.44
N ARG A 114 5.09 1.36 0.52
CA ARG A 114 5.73 0.83 1.73
C ARG A 114 4.69 0.80 2.85
N THR A 115 4.76 -0.20 3.72
CA THR A 115 3.86 -0.38 4.86
C THR A 115 4.71 -0.48 6.12
N PHE A 116 4.30 0.17 7.21
CA PHE A 116 5.01 0.11 8.49
C PHE A 116 4.03 -0.14 9.65
N PRO A 117 4.33 -1.07 10.57
CA PRO A 117 5.57 -1.84 10.67
C PRO A 117 5.73 -2.88 9.56
N THR A 118 6.97 -3.24 9.25
CA THR A 118 7.30 -4.33 8.31
C THR A 118 8.64 -4.98 8.63
N ARG A 119 8.98 -6.05 7.93
CA ARG A 119 10.24 -6.81 8.06
C ARG A 119 10.60 -7.46 6.72
N ALA A 120 11.90 -7.61 6.45
CA ALA A 120 12.36 -8.14 5.17
C ALA A 120 12.01 -9.63 4.97
N ASP A 121 11.99 -10.41 6.06
CA ASP A 121 11.68 -11.84 6.05
C ASP A 121 11.14 -12.28 7.44
N ALA A 122 10.97 -13.59 7.65
CA ALA A 122 10.38 -14.15 8.87
C ALA A 122 11.28 -14.07 10.13
N GLN A 123 12.59 -13.87 9.97
CA GLN A 123 13.61 -13.80 11.02
C GLN A 123 14.18 -12.39 11.21
N ALA A 124 14.10 -11.54 10.17
CA ALA A 124 14.47 -10.13 10.25
C ALA A 124 13.70 -9.38 11.37
N PRO A 125 14.34 -8.42 12.06
CA PRO A 125 13.67 -7.59 13.05
C PRO A 125 12.59 -6.72 12.39
N TRP A 126 11.55 -6.38 13.17
CA TRP A 126 10.56 -5.39 12.76
C TRP A 126 11.20 -4.01 12.62
N THR A 127 10.83 -3.29 11.57
CA THR A 127 11.19 -1.90 11.31
C THR A 127 9.93 -1.05 11.17
N HIS A 128 10.07 0.25 11.37
CA HIS A 128 8.97 1.23 11.29
C HIS A 128 9.38 2.42 10.44
N ALA A 129 8.46 3.35 10.19
CA ALA A 129 8.74 4.62 9.54
C ALA A 129 9.68 5.49 10.40
N ARG A 130 10.36 6.46 9.76
CA ARG A 130 11.04 7.56 10.46
C ARG A 130 10.04 8.46 11.19
N ARG A 131 10.50 9.28 12.13
CA ARG A 131 9.61 10.22 12.83
C ARG A 131 9.27 11.39 11.89
N VAL A 132 8.22 12.12 12.23
CA VAL A 132 7.75 13.27 11.48
C VAL A 132 7.38 14.38 12.48
N PRO A 133 8.01 15.57 12.43
CA PRO A 133 9.02 16.00 11.47
C PRO A 133 10.44 15.51 11.81
N GLU A 134 11.25 15.27 10.77
CA GLU A 134 12.66 14.88 10.84
C GLU A 134 13.40 15.39 9.58
N PRO A 135 14.66 15.87 9.67
CA PRO A 135 15.44 16.24 8.50
C PRO A 135 15.87 14.99 7.72
N VAL A 136 15.62 14.97 6.42
CA VAL A 136 15.92 13.83 5.54
C VAL A 136 17.16 14.09 4.70
N MET A 137 17.25 15.29 4.12
CA MET A 137 18.43 15.81 3.40
C MET A 137 18.62 17.30 3.76
N PRO A 138 19.74 17.95 3.38
CA PRO A 138 19.82 19.41 3.41
C PRO A 138 18.61 20.01 2.68
N ASP A 139 17.96 20.97 3.32
CA ASP A 139 16.75 21.65 2.83
C ASP A 139 15.60 20.70 2.44
N GLN A 140 15.50 19.52 3.07
CA GLN A 140 14.36 18.60 2.92
C GLN A 140 13.96 17.98 4.27
N TRP A 141 12.83 18.44 4.82
CA TRP A 141 12.23 17.92 6.05
C TRP A 141 10.94 17.14 5.77
N SER A 142 10.71 16.07 6.53
CA SER A 142 9.38 15.48 6.65
C SER A 142 8.47 16.38 7.51
N ALA A 143 7.16 16.37 7.26
CA ALA A 143 6.20 17.16 8.02
C ALA A 143 4.78 16.56 7.99
N PHE A 144 4.02 16.67 9.07
CA PHE A 144 2.57 16.52 9.01
C PHE A 144 1.94 17.74 8.32
N VAL A 145 0.92 17.49 7.49
CA VAL A 145 0.25 18.50 6.68
C VAL A 145 -1.28 18.37 6.78
N ALA A 146 -1.99 19.49 6.71
CA ALA A 146 -3.45 19.48 6.64
C ALA A 146 -3.94 18.91 5.29
N PRO A 147 -5.09 18.22 5.22
CA PRO A 147 -5.63 17.69 3.95
C PRO A 147 -5.82 18.74 2.85
N GLY A 148 -6.08 20.01 3.21
CA GLY A 148 -6.20 21.12 2.26
C GLY A 148 -4.86 21.70 1.77
N LEU A 149 -3.74 21.37 2.43
CA LEU A 149 -2.38 21.79 2.02
C LEU A 149 -1.61 20.66 1.33
N ALA A 150 -1.97 19.41 1.59
CA ALA A 150 -1.41 18.23 0.93
C ALA A 150 -1.21 18.34 -0.60
N PRO A 151 -2.15 18.84 -1.43
CA PRO A 151 -1.91 18.98 -2.88
C PRO A 151 -0.75 19.89 -3.27
N VAL A 152 -0.32 20.83 -2.41
CA VAL A 152 0.82 21.72 -2.69
C VAL A 152 2.14 20.93 -2.76
N PHE A 153 2.21 19.78 -2.11
CA PHE A 153 3.43 18.96 -1.97
C PHE A 153 3.49 17.77 -2.94
N GLU A 154 2.58 17.70 -3.92
CA GLU A 154 2.49 16.59 -4.88
C GLU A 154 3.76 16.43 -5.74
N GLU A 155 4.35 17.55 -6.20
CA GLU A 155 5.63 17.55 -6.92
C GLU A 155 6.86 17.58 -6.02
N THR A 156 6.74 18.10 -4.79
CA THR A 156 7.83 18.31 -3.82
C THR A 156 7.39 17.91 -2.40
N PRO A 157 7.42 16.61 -2.03
CA PRO A 157 6.94 16.10 -0.73
C PRO A 157 7.95 16.30 0.42
N TRP A 158 8.41 17.54 0.59
CA TRP A 158 9.24 18.03 1.70
C TRP A 158 8.92 19.50 1.99
N VAL A 159 9.45 20.03 3.10
CA VAL A 159 9.60 21.49 3.30
C VAL A 159 11.07 21.84 3.54
N ASP A 160 11.47 23.03 3.08
CA ASP A 160 12.88 23.44 3.10
C ASP A 160 13.40 23.78 4.50
N PHE A 161 12.49 24.13 5.42
CA PHE A 161 12.79 24.58 6.78
C PHE A 161 12.20 23.66 7.85
N PRO A 162 12.78 23.62 9.07
CA PRO A 162 12.22 22.87 10.19
C PRO A 162 10.74 23.23 10.45
N PRO A 163 9.81 22.25 10.43
CA PRO A 163 8.40 22.52 10.71
C PRO A 163 8.19 23.08 12.12
N ASN A 164 7.36 24.11 12.25
CA ASN A 164 7.01 24.70 13.55
C ASN A 164 6.33 23.66 14.44
N GLU A 165 6.97 23.28 15.55
CA GLU A 165 6.47 22.27 16.49
C GLU A 165 5.03 22.55 16.95
N GLU A 166 4.67 23.80 17.24
CA GLU A 166 3.32 24.13 17.72
C GLU A 166 2.25 23.90 16.64
N GLY A 167 2.60 24.14 15.37
CA GLY A 167 1.73 23.83 14.24
C GLY A 167 1.61 22.32 13.97
N GLN A 168 2.70 21.57 14.16
CA GLN A 168 2.67 20.10 14.10
C GLN A 168 1.84 19.50 15.25
N ALA A 169 1.95 20.06 16.46
CA ALA A 169 1.16 19.68 17.62
C ALA A 169 -0.34 19.94 17.42
N GLU A 170 -0.70 21.10 16.85
CA GLU A 170 -2.11 21.42 16.56
C GLU A 170 -2.71 20.43 15.55
N LEU A 171 -1.98 20.12 14.45
CA LEU A 171 -2.39 19.11 13.47
C LEU A 171 -2.62 17.73 14.10
N LEU A 172 -1.72 17.29 15.00
CA LEU A 172 -1.85 16.01 15.70
C LEU A 172 -2.95 16.01 16.78
N SER A 173 -3.23 17.15 17.42
CA SER A 173 -4.22 17.22 18.50
C SER A 173 -5.64 16.85 18.05
N GLY A 174 -5.99 17.11 16.78
CA GLY A 174 -7.26 16.70 16.17
C GLY A 174 -7.34 15.22 15.78
N ILE A 175 -6.22 14.49 15.79
CA ILE A 175 -6.16 13.09 15.38
C ILE A 175 -6.69 12.17 16.48
N ARG A 176 -7.60 11.28 16.08
CA ARG A 176 -8.25 10.28 16.94
C ARG A 176 -7.64 8.90 16.70
N SER A 177 -7.39 8.16 17.76
CA SER A 177 -6.94 6.77 17.66
C SER A 177 -8.09 5.83 17.27
N VAL A 178 -7.81 4.81 16.45
CA VAL A 178 -8.72 3.71 16.12
C VAL A 178 -9.05 2.93 17.40
N SER A 179 -10.33 2.80 17.73
CA SER A 179 -10.76 1.97 18.87
C SER A 179 -10.66 0.47 18.55
N PRO A 180 -10.54 -0.43 19.55
CA PRO A 180 -10.50 -1.88 19.31
C PRO A 180 -11.75 -2.44 18.59
N ALA A 181 -12.91 -1.77 18.74
CA ALA A 181 -14.12 -2.10 17.99
C ALA A 181 -13.97 -1.75 16.50
N GLN A 182 -13.64 -0.49 16.17
CA GLN A 182 -13.41 -0.05 14.79
C GLN A 182 -12.30 -0.87 14.10
N TRP A 183 -11.25 -1.25 14.83
CA TRP A 183 -10.19 -2.14 14.33
C TRP A 183 -10.74 -3.49 13.85
N LYS A 184 -11.52 -4.16 14.71
CA LYS A 184 -12.15 -5.45 14.40
C LYS A 184 -13.17 -5.33 13.27
N ASP A 185 -14.03 -4.32 13.32
CA ASP A 185 -15.09 -4.13 12.33
C ASP A 185 -14.53 -3.78 10.95
N ALA A 186 -13.45 -2.99 10.89
CA ALA A 186 -12.71 -2.73 9.65
C ALA A 186 -12.02 -4.00 9.12
N TRP A 187 -11.50 -4.87 9.99
CA TRP A 187 -10.94 -6.17 9.59
C TRP A 187 -11.99 -7.08 8.95
N GLU A 188 -13.18 -7.15 9.54
CA GLU A 188 -14.30 -7.95 9.01
C GLU A 188 -14.78 -7.42 7.65
N ARG A 189 -14.90 -6.08 7.48
CA ARG A 189 -15.19 -5.45 6.18
C ARG A 189 -14.11 -5.71 5.13
N LEU A 190 -12.83 -5.70 5.51
CA LEU A 190 -11.70 -6.03 4.63
C LEU A 190 -11.69 -7.51 4.21
N ALA A 191 -12.09 -8.43 5.09
CA ALA A 191 -12.15 -9.86 4.81
C ALA A 191 -13.32 -10.22 3.87
N ILE A 192 -14.55 -9.76 4.19
CA ILE A 192 -15.76 -10.05 3.42
C ILE A 192 -15.62 -9.67 1.94
N GLU A 193 -14.98 -8.54 1.65
CA GLU A 193 -14.77 -8.09 0.27
C GLU A 193 -13.62 -8.80 -0.44
N ALA A 194 -12.59 -9.25 0.27
CA ALA A 194 -11.55 -10.11 -0.32
C ALA A 194 -12.16 -11.44 -0.79
N ASP A 195 -13.02 -12.05 0.02
CA ASP A 195 -13.76 -13.26 -0.34
C ASP A 195 -14.74 -12.98 -1.49
N ALA A 196 -15.46 -11.85 -1.49
CA ALA A 196 -16.38 -11.48 -2.57
C ALA A 196 -15.66 -11.23 -3.92
N VAL A 197 -14.43 -10.72 -3.90
CA VAL A 197 -13.59 -10.59 -5.12
C VAL A 197 -13.08 -11.96 -5.58
N GLY A 198 -12.65 -12.83 -4.68
CA GLY A 198 -12.28 -14.21 -5.00
C GLY A 198 -13.43 -15.03 -5.57
N ASP A 199 -14.63 -14.87 -5.01
CA ASP A 199 -15.85 -15.54 -5.47
C ASP A 199 -16.33 -14.98 -6.81
N ARG A 200 -16.20 -13.66 -7.07
CA ARG A 200 -16.48 -13.08 -8.40
C ARG A 200 -15.47 -13.53 -9.47
N ALA A 201 -14.20 -13.68 -9.12
CA ALA A 201 -13.19 -14.24 -10.03
C ALA A 201 -13.48 -15.73 -10.33
N SER A 202 -13.99 -16.47 -9.35
CA SER A 202 -14.35 -17.90 -9.47
C SER A 202 -15.72 -18.13 -10.15
N LYS A 203 -16.65 -17.17 -10.02
CA LYS A 203 -18.01 -17.19 -10.58
C LYS A 203 -18.21 -16.14 -11.66
N SER A 204 -17.21 -15.95 -12.52
CA SER A 204 -17.44 -15.27 -13.81
C SER A 204 -18.45 -16.11 -14.62
N PRO A 205 -19.65 -15.59 -14.96
CA PRO A 205 -20.78 -16.41 -15.43
C PRO A 205 -20.67 -16.79 -16.92
N ALA A 206 -19.58 -17.44 -17.30
CA ALA A 206 -19.30 -17.91 -18.67
C ALA A 206 -20.06 -19.19 -19.05
N GLN A 207 -21.32 -19.35 -18.59
CA GLN A 207 -22.14 -20.54 -18.87
C GLN A 207 -23.65 -20.32 -18.69
N ALA A 208 -24.21 -19.37 -19.45
CA ALA A 208 -25.66 -19.17 -19.54
C ALA A 208 -26.09 -18.70 -20.95
N ILE A 209 -25.77 -19.49 -21.98
CA ILE A 209 -26.28 -19.28 -23.34
C ILE A 209 -27.08 -20.52 -23.77
N THR A 210 -28.38 -20.51 -23.49
CA THR A 210 -29.32 -21.46 -24.09
C THR A 210 -29.38 -21.21 -25.60
N GLN A 211 -29.46 -22.29 -26.38
CA GLN A 211 -29.52 -22.21 -27.84
C GLN A 211 -30.87 -21.66 -28.31
N GLU A 212 -30.83 -20.62 -29.16
CA GLU A 212 -31.92 -20.23 -30.06
C GLU A 212 -31.29 -19.61 -31.33
N ALA A 213 -32.01 -19.60 -32.44
CA ALA A 213 -31.42 -19.59 -33.79
C ALA A 213 -30.65 -18.30 -34.23
N ALA A 214 -29.58 -18.54 -35.00
CA ALA A 214 -28.94 -17.60 -35.93
C ALA A 214 -29.86 -17.34 -37.18
N PRO A 215 -29.64 -16.34 -38.08
CA PRO A 215 -28.30 -15.88 -38.48
C PRO A 215 -28.07 -14.42 -38.98
N ARG A 216 -26.76 -14.10 -39.04
CA ARG A 216 -26.06 -13.22 -40.01
C ARG A 216 -26.10 -11.70 -39.79
N GLY A 217 -24.91 -11.12 -39.66
CA GLY A 217 -24.59 -9.71 -39.49
C GLY A 217 -23.15 -9.58 -38.97
N GLU A 218 -22.25 -9.05 -39.79
CA GLU A 218 -20.79 -9.07 -39.59
C GLU A 218 -20.20 -7.65 -39.72
N GLU A 219 -19.09 -7.24 -39.09
CA GLU A 219 -18.08 -7.93 -38.25
C GLU A 219 -17.82 -7.08 -36.95
N ALA A 220 -16.76 -7.14 -36.12
CA ALA A 220 -15.40 -7.69 -36.15
C ALA A 220 -14.92 -8.06 -34.70
N PRO A 221 -13.83 -8.84 -34.49
CA PRO A 221 -13.49 -9.38 -33.17
C PRO A 221 -12.64 -8.44 -32.28
N ALA A 222 -13.15 -8.14 -31.07
CA ALA A 222 -12.34 -7.63 -29.98
C ALA A 222 -11.57 -8.79 -29.31
N VAL A 223 -10.23 -8.78 -29.40
CA VAL A 223 -9.39 -9.89 -28.92
C VAL A 223 -9.44 -9.99 -27.40
N ALA A 224 -10.00 -11.09 -26.89
CA ALA A 224 -9.95 -11.41 -25.47
C ALA A 224 -8.51 -11.77 -25.07
N LEU A 225 -7.84 -10.90 -24.31
CA LEU A 225 -6.55 -11.21 -23.71
C LEU A 225 -6.71 -12.30 -22.64
N VAL A 226 -6.55 -13.56 -23.06
CA VAL A 226 -6.45 -14.70 -22.15
C VAL A 226 -5.11 -14.61 -21.42
N THR A 227 -5.13 -14.08 -20.20
CA THR A 227 -4.01 -14.15 -19.26
C THR A 227 -3.84 -15.59 -18.74
N GLN A 228 -3.33 -16.47 -19.60
CA GLN A 228 -2.83 -17.78 -19.19
C GLN A 228 -1.60 -17.59 -18.30
N SER A 229 -1.67 -18.06 -17.06
CA SER A 229 -0.54 -18.07 -16.14
C SER A 229 0.46 -19.15 -16.55
N PHE A 230 1.43 -18.79 -17.38
CA PHE A 230 2.48 -19.70 -17.82
C PHE A 230 3.51 -19.96 -16.71
N ASN A 231 3.32 -21.05 -15.97
CA ASN A 231 4.27 -21.52 -14.93
C ASN A 231 5.55 -22.16 -15.52
N ASP A 232 5.68 -22.24 -16.85
CA ASP A 232 6.88 -22.72 -17.56
C ASP A 232 7.27 -21.70 -18.67
N PRO A 233 8.48 -21.12 -18.62
CA PRO A 233 9.01 -20.26 -19.68
C PRO A 233 9.06 -20.91 -21.07
N ARG A 234 9.29 -22.23 -21.16
CA ARG A 234 9.32 -22.94 -22.46
C ARG A 234 7.92 -23.03 -23.07
N HIS A 235 6.90 -23.35 -22.27
CA HIS A 235 5.51 -23.32 -22.67
C HIS A 235 5.02 -21.91 -23.07
N PHE A 236 5.48 -20.86 -22.38
CA PHE A 236 5.24 -19.48 -22.79
C PHE A 236 5.83 -19.19 -24.18
N LEU A 237 7.10 -19.47 -24.41
CA LEU A 237 7.76 -19.24 -25.70
C LEU A 237 7.13 -20.05 -26.84
N LEU A 238 6.73 -21.31 -26.58
CA LEU A 238 6.00 -22.14 -27.54
C LEU A 238 4.61 -21.56 -27.87
N HIS A 239 3.91 -20.97 -26.90
CA HIS A 239 2.64 -20.29 -27.16
C HIS A 239 2.85 -19.03 -28.02
N VAL A 240 3.77 -18.15 -27.62
CA VAL A 240 4.13 -16.91 -28.34
C VAL A 240 4.61 -17.19 -29.77
N MET A 241 5.36 -18.28 -29.99
CA MET A 241 5.82 -18.68 -31.32
C MET A 241 4.66 -19.14 -32.24
N ASN A 242 3.65 -19.81 -31.70
CA ASN A 242 2.57 -20.41 -32.49
C ASN A 242 1.35 -19.49 -32.70
N ASP A 243 1.10 -18.54 -31.79
CA ASP A 243 -0.03 -17.60 -31.89
C ASP A 243 0.08 -16.70 -33.15
N SER A 244 -1.01 -16.62 -33.92
CA SER A 244 -1.13 -15.78 -35.11
C SER A 244 -1.43 -14.30 -34.81
N ALA A 245 -1.92 -13.98 -33.60
CA ALA A 245 -2.14 -12.60 -33.17
C ALA A 245 -0.84 -11.89 -32.71
N VAL A 246 0.21 -12.65 -32.39
CA VAL A 246 1.51 -12.10 -31.99
C VAL A 246 2.27 -11.56 -33.22
N PRO A 247 2.84 -10.33 -33.17
CA PRO A 247 3.68 -9.78 -34.24
C PRO A 247 4.83 -10.71 -34.64
N LEU A 248 5.00 -10.95 -35.94
CA LEU A 248 5.95 -11.93 -36.49
C LEU A 248 7.39 -11.80 -35.95
N ALA A 249 7.86 -10.59 -35.67
CA ALA A 249 9.17 -10.36 -35.06
C ALA A 249 9.30 -11.04 -33.68
N LEU A 250 8.29 -10.92 -32.80
CA LEU A 250 8.29 -11.57 -31.48
C LEU A 250 8.18 -13.09 -31.59
N ARG A 251 7.46 -13.59 -32.60
CA ARG A 251 7.40 -15.03 -32.92
C ARG A 251 8.78 -15.58 -33.34
N ILE A 252 9.54 -14.80 -34.10
CA ILE A 252 10.91 -15.13 -34.52
C ILE A 252 11.88 -15.10 -33.33
N GLU A 253 11.80 -14.11 -32.44
CA GLU A 253 12.64 -14.11 -31.21
C GLU A 253 12.28 -15.26 -30.27
N ALA A 254 10.99 -15.62 -30.14
CA ALA A 254 10.57 -16.79 -29.37
C ALA A 254 11.10 -18.10 -29.99
N ALA A 255 11.07 -18.24 -31.31
CA ALA A 255 11.67 -19.37 -32.02
C ALA A 255 13.19 -19.46 -31.80
N LYS A 256 13.93 -18.33 -31.89
CA LYS A 256 15.37 -18.29 -31.60
C LYS A 256 15.69 -18.71 -30.16
N ALA A 257 14.91 -18.24 -29.19
CA ALA A 257 15.08 -18.58 -27.78
C ALA A 257 14.84 -20.09 -27.48
N LEU A 258 14.08 -20.78 -28.34
CA LEU A 258 13.85 -22.22 -28.24
C LEU A 258 14.95 -23.08 -28.90
N LEU A 259 15.74 -22.53 -29.84
CA LEU A 259 16.78 -23.30 -30.56
C LEU A 259 17.77 -24.07 -29.66
N PRO A 260 18.28 -23.52 -28.54
CA PRO A 260 19.17 -24.27 -27.64
C PRO A 260 18.53 -25.54 -27.06
N TYR A 261 17.20 -25.60 -27.00
CA TYR A 261 16.41 -26.69 -26.42
C TYR A 261 15.83 -27.64 -27.49
N THR A 262 16.33 -27.56 -28.73
CA THR A 262 15.91 -28.43 -29.86
C THR A 262 17.04 -29.29 -30.44
N VAL A 263 18.26 -29.21 -29.90
CA VAL A 263 19.46 -29.90 -30.45
C VAL A 263 19.78 -31.22 -29.72
N ASP A 264 19.27 -31.45 -28.51
CA ASP A 264 19.37 -32.75 -27.84
C ASP A 264 18.33 -33.76 -28.37
N ARG A 265 18.61 -34.36 -29.54
CA ARG A 265 17.97 -35.60 -30.01
C ARG A 265 18.74 -36.33 -31.13
#